data_AF-A0A429FRN7-F1
#
_entry.id   AF-A0A429FRN7-F1
#
_cell.length_a   1.000
_cell.length_b   1.000
_cell.length_c   1.000
_cell.angle_alpha   90.00
_cell.angle_beta   90.00
_cell.angle_gamma   90.00
#
_symmetry.space_group_name_H-M   'P 1'
#
loop_
_entity.id
_entity.type
_entity.pdbx_description
1 polymer ?
#
loop_
_entity_poly.entity_id
_entity_poly.type
_entity_poly.pdbx_seq_one_letter_code
_entity_poly.pdbx_strand_id
1 'polypeptide(L)'
;MLPEPTGHLQAMAENIQLVLAEQDQERLDKLADVRKDEEVWVHQRKYEQSRRRYLGEDVLKNTGSAVVWWLTKNDEHVEHTVHDLALLAQLTSAANDTDIPERLRELISQQAGEPTTSDFPRAEPPSAPQGRETATMHLSDFLNSIGFTDGDVRRPMLAAQIAGLIKEQNRHETAEEIQRHFDPPASLTPDDDEAPASGSPLT
;
A
#
# COMPACT_ATOMS: atom_id res chain seq x y z
N MET A 1 -40.50 47.34 -11.50
CA MET A 1 -39.78 47.68 -12.75
C MET A 1 -40.68 48.60 -13.56
N LEU A 2 -40.20 49.80 -13.91
CA LEU A 2 -40.89 50.68 -14.86
C LEU A 2 -40.54 50.21 -16.28
N PRO A 3 -41.52 50.06 -17.19
CA PRO A 3 -41.25 49.60 -18.54
C PRO A 3 -40.51 50.68 -19.35
N GLU A 4 -39.45 50.27 -20.06
CA GLU A 4 -38.69 51.13 -20.96
C GLU A 4 -39.51 51.46 -22.23
N PRO A 5 -39.45 52.70 -22.76
CA PRO A 5 -40.32 53.17 -23.84
C PRO A 5 -40.10 52.47 -25.19
N THR A 6 -39.00 51.73 -25.35
CA THR A 6 -38.63 50.96 -26.53
C THR A 6 -39.36 49.61 -26.66
N GLY A 7 -40.19 49.24 -25.68
CA GLY A 7 -40.95 47.98 -25.71
C GLY A 7 -40.08 46.75 -25.40
N HIS A 8 -38.95 46.94 -24.71
CA HIS A 8 -38.07 45.86 -24.28
C HIS A 8 -38.04 45.78 -22.75
N LEU A 9 -38.26 44.59 -22.21
CA LEU A 9 -38.27 44.33 -20.77
C LEU A 9 -37.01 43.52 -20.41
N GLN A 10 -36.10 44.10 -19.62
CA GLN A 10 -34.97 43.38 -19.05
C GLN A 10 -35.41 42.80 -17.70
N ALA A 11 -35.56 41.48 -17.65
CA ALA A 11 -35.82 40.74 -16.41
C ALA A 11 -34.56 39.95 -16.03
N MET A 12 -34.16 40.04 -14.76
CA MET A 12 -33.10 39.22 -14.17
C MET A 12 -33.73 38.36 -13.08
N ALA A 13 -33.42 37.06 -13.10
CA ALA A 13 -33.75 36.15 -12.01
C ALA A 13 -32.50 35.98 -11.15
N GLU A 14 -32.62 36.28 -9.86
CA GLU A 14 -31.51 36.17 -8.91
C GLU A 14 -31.27 34.72 -8.47
N ASN A 15 -32.34 33.91 -8.42
CA ASN A 15 -32.27 32.50 -8.00
C ASN A 15 -33.07 31.61 -8.95
N ILE A 16 -32.35 30.81 -9.75
CA ILE A 16 -32.94 29.80 -10.63
C ILE A 16 -32.72 28.44 -9.99
N GLN A 17 -33.80 27.74 -9.64
CA GLN A 17 -33.76 26.37 -9.16
C GLN A 17 -34.23 25.44 -10.27
N LEU A 18 -33.42 24.43 -10.57
CA LEU A 18 -33.77 23.38 -11.52
C LEU A 18 -34.16 22.13 -10.73
N VAL A 19 -35.37 21.62 -10.93
CA VAL A 19 -35.82 20.36 -10.35
C VAL A 19 -35.76 19.29 -11.44
N LEU A 20 -34.91 18.29 -11.24
CA LEU A 20 -34.76 17.16 -12.13
C LEU A 20 -35.58 15.97 -11.63
N ALA A 21 -35.98 15.08 -12.53
CA ALA A 21 -36.47 13.78 -12.13
C ALA A 21 -35.33 12.98 -11.46
N GLU A 22 -35.66 12.19 -10.44
CA GLU A 22 -34.68 11.39 -9.67
C GLU A 22 -33.77 10.55 -10.58
N GLN A 23 -34.35 9.94 -11.62
CA GLN A 23 -33.60 9.13 -12.59
C GLN A 23 -32.54 9.94 -13.36
N ASP A 24 -32.83 11.21 -13.67
CA ASP A 24 -31.87 12.07 -14.37
C ASP A 24 -30.81 12.63 -13.42
N GLN A 25 -31.18 12.89 -12.16
CA GLN A 25 -30.22 13.26 -11.12
C GLN A 25 -29.20 12.13 -10.88
N GLU A 26 -29.67 10.89 -10.69
CA GLU A 26 -28.78 9.72 -10.52
C GLU A 26 -27.82 9.54 -11.70
N ARG A 27 -28.30 9.76 -12.93
CA ARG A 27 -27.45 9.68 -14.13
C ARG A 27 -26.37 10.75 -14.11
N LEU A 28 -26.72 11.98 -13.73
CA LEU A 28 -25.76 13.08 -13.64
C LEU A 28 -24.74 12.86 -12.53
N ASP A 29 -25.15 12.33 -11.38
CA ASP A 29 -24.25 12.00 -10.28
C ASP A 29 -23.23 10.94 -10.71
N LYS A 30 -23.70 9.85 -11.34
CA LYS A 30 -22.82 8.81 -11.92
C LYS A 30 -21.84 9.40 -12.94
N LEU A 31 -22.31 10.33 -13.79
CA LEU A 31 -21.46 11.00 -14.78
C LEU A 31 -20.44 11.93 -14.12
N ALA A 32 -20.81 12.59 -13.03
CA ALA A 32 -19.91 13.44 -12.26
C ALA A 32 -18.82 12.60 -11.59
N ASP A 33 -19.16 11.45 -11.03
CA ASP A 33 -18.19 10.55 -10.40
C ASP A 33 -17.20 9.96 -11.42
N VAL A 34 -17.68 9.50 -12.58
CA VAL A 34 -16.79 9.04 -13.66
C VAL A 34 -15.82 10.13 -14.10
N ARG A 35 -16.24 11.40 -14.16
CA ARG A 35 -15.34 12.51 -14.50
C ARG A 35 -14.29 12.75 -13.43
N LYS A 36 -14.67 12.73 -12.15
CA LYS A 36 -13.72 12.87 -11.04
C LYS A 36 -12.69 11.74 -11.08
N ASP A 37 -13.14 10.50 -11.31
CA ASP A 37 -12.26 9.34 -11.41
C ASP A 37 -11.30 9.44 -12.60
N GLU A 38 -11.80 9.92 -13.75
CA GLU A 38 -10.97 10.19 -14.92
C GLU A 38 -9.90 11.25 -14.63
N GLU A 39 -10.26 12.35 -13.97
CA GLU A 39 -9.32 13.40 -13.57
C GLU A 39 -8.23 12.86 -12.63
N VAL A 40 -8.62 12.07 -11.62
CA VAL A 40 -7.68 11.40 -10.70
C VAL A 40 -6.75 10.49 -11.47
N TRP A 41 -7.28 9.66 -12.37
CA TRP A 41 -6.49 8.74 -13.17
C TRP A 41 -5.53 9.45 -14.12
N VAL A 42 -5.98 10.52 -14.79
CA VAL A 42 -5.13 11.35 -15.66
C VAL A 42 -3.99 11.96 -14.85
N HIS A 43 -4.29 12.48 -13.66
CA HIS A 43 -3.27 13.05 -12.78
C HIS A 43 -2.26 12.00 -12.33
N GLN A 44 -2.72 10.81 -11.91
CA GLN A 44 -1.86 9.71 -11.50
C GLN A 44 -0.96 9.24 -12.65
N ARG A 45 -1.53 9.03 -13.83
CA ARG A 45 -0.77 8.65 -15.03
C ARG A 45 0.27 9.71 -15.37
N LYS A 46 -0.08 10.99 -15.31
CA LYS A 46 0.85 12.11 -15.57
C LYS A 46 1.96 12.16 -14.53
N TYR A 47 1.65 11.91 -13.26
CA TYR A 47 2.64 11.80 -12.18
C TYR A 47 3.63 10.67 -12.46
N GLU A 48 3.14 9.49 -12.80
CA GLU A 48 3.99 8.34 -13.14
C GLU A 48 4.84 8.60 -14.37
N GLN A 49 4.27 9.16 -15.44
CA GLN A 49 5.00 9.51 -16.65
C GLN A 49 6.09 10.55 -16.36
N SER A 50 5.78 11.56 -15.54
CA SER A 50 6.74 12.59 -15.14
C SER A 50 7.85 11.99 -14.29
N ARG A 51 7.53 11.06 -13.40
CA ARG A 51 8.52 10.33 -12.59
C ARG A 51 9.43 9.44 -13.44
N ARG A 52 8.88 8.71 -14.41
CA ARG A 52 9.66 7.91 -15.36
C ARG A 52 10.60 8.78 -16.18
N ARG A 53 10.10 9.91 -16.68
CA ARG A 53 10.91 10.88 -17.41
C ARG A 53 12.03 11.47 -16.55
N TYR A 54 11.73 11.91 -15.34
CA TYR A 54 12.74 12.40 -14.40
C TYR A 54 13.81 11.33 -14.11
N LEU A 55 13.39 10.10 -13.80
CA LEU A 55 14.34 9.03 -13.53
C LEU A 55 15.16 8.64 -14.76
N GLY A 56 14.58 8.61 -15.96
CA GLY A 56 15.29 8.25 -17.19
C GLY A 56 16.19 9.36 -17.72
N GLU A 57 15.64 10.57 -17.88
CA GLU A 57 16.30 11.68 -18.56
C GLU A 57 17.22 12.50 -17.64
N ASP A 58 16.93 12.56 -16.34
CA ASP A 58 17.74 13.34 -15.40
C ASP A 58 18.65 12.45 -14.55
N VAL A 59 18.10 11.40 -13.93
CA VAL A 59 18.83 10.56 -12.96
C VAL A 59 19.70 9.50 -13.64
N LEU A 60 19.10 8.63 -14.45
CA LEU A 60 19.75 7.46 -15.02
C LEU A 60 20.35 7.72 -16.41
N LYS A 61 20.36 8.96 -16.88
CA LYS A 61 20.94 9.36 -18.18
C LYS A 61 22.39 8.94 -18.35
N ASN A 62 23.17 8.99 -17.27
CA ASN A 62 24.54 8.51 -17.22
C ASN A 62 24.92 8.20 -15.76
N THR A 63 25.99 7.42 -15.58
CA THR A 63 26.44 7.03 -14.23
C THR A 63 26.76 8.21 -13.33
N GLY A 64 27.25 9.33 -13.86
CA GLY A 64 27.54 10.54 -13.08
C GLY A 64 26.28 11.22 -12.52
N SER A 65 25.23 11.34 -13.33
CA SER A 65 23.92 11.83 -12.89
C SER A 65 23.33 10.97 -11.77
N ALA A 66 23.44 9.64 -11.91
CA ALA A 66 22.95 8.70 -10.92
C ALA A 66 23.71 8.82 -9.59
N VAL A 67 25.03 9.01 -9.64
CA VAL A 67 25.89 9.25 -8.46
C VAL A 67 25.51 10.54 -7.74
N VAL A 68 25.33 11.64 -8.47
CA VAL A 68 24.92 12.94 -7.88
C VAL A 68 23.54 12.82 -7.23
N TRP A 69 22.60 12.15 -7.91
CA TRP A 69 21.28 11.91 -7.36
C TRP A 69 21.32 11.04 -6.10
N TRP A 70 22.13 9.98 -6.11
CA TRP A 70 22.31 9.09 -4.95
C TRP A 70 22.89 9.86 -3.76
N LEU A 71 23.90 10.71 -3.97
CA LEU A 71 24.47 11.57 -2.92
C LEU A 71 23.43 12.52 -2.33
N THR A 72 22.64 13.15 -3.20
CA THR A 72 21.57 14.07 -2.78
C THR A 72 20.49 13.35 -1.97
N LYS A 73 20.27 12.06 -2.22
CA LYS A 73 19.26 11.25 -1.53
C LYS A 73 19.74 10.60 -0.24
N ASN A 74 21.05 10.43 -0.07
CA ASN A 74 21.66 9.75 1.07
C ASN A 74 22.62 10.70 1.80
N ASP A 75 22.21 11.95 2.05
CA ASP A 75 22.93 12.93 2.88
C ASP A 75 24.45 13.02 2.60
N GLU A 76 24.84 12.95 1.32
CA GLU A 76 26.24 13.08 0.88
C GLU A 76 27.22 12.02 1.44
N HIS A 77 26.75 10.81 1.76
CA HIS A 77 27.61 9.70 2.23
C HIS A 77 28.52 9.14 1.12
N VAL A 78 29.64 9.84 0.85
CA VAL A 78 30.57 9.56 -0.27
C VAL A 78 31.12 8.13 -0.24
N GLU A 79 31.49 7.60 0.93
CA GLU A 79 32.07 6.25 1.04
C GLU A 79 31.11 5.18 0.53
N HIS A 80 29.83 5.29 0.89
CA HIS A 80 28.80 4.37 0.45
C HIS A 80 28.48 4.57 -1.04
N THR A 81 28.53 5.80 -1.55
CA THR A 81 28.38 6.05 -2.99
C THR A 81 29.48 5.41 -3.81
N VAL A 82 30.72 5.44 -3.32
CA VAL A 82 31.87 4.80 -3.99
C VAL A 82 31.69 3.29 -4.01
N HIS A 83 31.17 2.70 -2.92
CA HIS A 83 30.84 1.27 -2.87
C HIS A 83 29.74 0.90 -3.88
N ASP A 84 28.69 1.72 -3.98
CA ASP A 84 27.56 1.51 -4.88
C ASP A 84 27.83 1.94 -6.34
N LEU A 85 28.99 2.51 -6.63
CA LEU A 85 29.31 3.07 -7.95
C LEU A 85 29.15 2.04 -9.06
N ALA A 86 29.55 0.79 -8.80
CA ALA A 86 29.42 -0.32 -9.73
C ALA A 86 27.94 -0.72 -9.97
N LEU A 87 27.10 -0.67 -8.95
CA LEU A 87 25.66 -0.91 -9.05
C LEU A 87 24.96 0.21 -9.83
N LEU A 88 25.31 1.47 -9.54
CA LEU A 88 24.80 2.63 -10.27
C LEU A 88 25.20 2.56 -11.75
N ALA A 89 26.43 2.14 -12.05
CA ALA A 89 26.87 1.92 -13.42
C ALA A 89 26.00 0.87 -14.14
N GLN A 90 25.78 -0.29 -13.51
CA GLN A 90 24.92 -1.36 -14.04
C GLN A 90 23.49 -0.88 -14.28
N LEU A 91 22.90 -0.18 -13.31
CA LEU A 91 21.55 0.38 -13.42
C LEU A 91 21.44 1.38 -14.57
N THR A 92 22.42 2.28 -14.72
CA THR A 92 22.42 3.24 -15.84
C THR A 92 22.63 2.55 -17.19
N SER A 93 23.50 1.54 -17.26
CA SER A 93 23.70 0.76 -18.47
C SER A 93 22.43 0.00 -18.88
N ALA A 94 21.76 -0.65 -17.93
CA ALA A 94 20.51 -1.36 -18.16
C ALA A 94 19.35 -0.41 -18.52
N ALA A 95 19.28 0.78 -17.92
CA ALA A 95 18.23 1.76 -18.21
C ALA A 95 18.34 2.38 -19.61
N ASN A 96 19.53 2.35 -20.22
CA ASN A 96 19.80 2.95 -21.53
C ASN A 96 20.10 1.91 -22.63
N ASP A 97 19.98 0.61 -22.35
CA ASP A 97 20.38 -0.48 -23.26
C ASP A 97 21.81 -0.32 -23.80
N THR A 98 22.74 0.09 -22.92
CA THR A 98 24.15 0.33 -23.26
C THR A 98 25.08 -0.57 -22.48
N ASP A 99 26.24 -0.87 -23.06
CA ASP A 99 27.28 -1.59 -22.35
C ASP A 99 27.85 -0.79 -21.16
N ILE A 100 28.33 -1.52 -20.16
CA ILE A 100 29.01 -0.92 -19.01
C ILE A 100 30.37 -0.36 -19.45
N PRO A 101 30.75 0.87 -19.05
CA PRO A 101 32.05 1.44 -19.36
C PRO A 101 33.19 0.54 -18.89
N GLU A 102 34.19 0.29 -19.75
CA GLU A 102 35.29 -0.64 -19.48
C GLU A 102 36.01 -0.35 -18.15
N ARG A 103 36.24 0.93 -17.84
CA ARG A 103 36.85 1.39 -16.59
C ARG A 103 36.10 0.97 -15.31
N LEU A 104 34.81 0.67 -15.43
CA LEU A 104 33.95 0.26 -14.31
C LEU A 104 33.69 -1.26 -14.31
N ARG A 105 34.01 -1.97 -15.41
CA ARG A 105 33.89 -3.44 -15.48
C ARG A 105 34.82 -4.15 -14.51
N GLU A 106 36.00 -3.59 -14.27
CA GLU A 106 36.95 -4.13 -13.31
C GLU A 106 36.40 -4.10 -11.88
N LEU A 107 35.74 -3.00 -11.48
CA LEU A 107 35.10 -2.89 -10.16
C LEU A 107 33.98 -3.90 -9.97
N ILE A 108 33.17 -4.13 -11.01
CA ILE A 108 32.10 -5.13 -10.99
C ILE A 108 32.68 -6.54 -10.90
N SER A 109 33.76 -6.81 -11.63
CA SER A 109 34.44 -8.12 -11.62
C SER A 109 35.10 -8.41 -10.26
N GLN A 110 35.61 -7.38 -9.59
CA GLN A 110 36.14 -7.46 -8.22
C GLN A 110 35.02 -7.74 -7.20
N GLN A 111 33.86 -7.09 -7.32
CA GLN A 111 32.69 -7.38 -6.49
C GLN A 111 32.06 -8.75 -6.75
N ALA A 112 32.15 -9.27 -7.98
CA ALA A 112 31.70 -10.62 -8.31
C ALA A 112 32.64 -11.74 -7.82
N GLY A 113 33.92 -11.40 -7.56
CA GLY A 113 34.95 -12.32 -7.07
C GLY A 113 35.01 -12.44 -5.55
N GLU A 114 34.53 -11.45 -4.81
CA GLU A 114 34.24 -11.63 -3.39
C GLU A 114 32.92 -12.38 -3.25
N PRO A 115 32.86 -13.52 -2.54
CA PRO A 115 31.58 -13.98 -2.03
C PRO A 115 31.09 -12.86 -1.13
N THR A 116 30.17 -12.05 -1.64
CA THR A 116 29.43 -11.09 -0.85
C THR A 116 28.70 -11.92 0.18
N THR A 117 29.32 -12.14 1.34
CA THR A 117 28.61 -12.25 2.61
C THR A 117 28.01 -10.86 2.82
N SER A 118 26.99 -10.58 2.00
CA SER A 118 26.03 -9.56 2.29
C SER A 118 25.42 -10.01 3.59
N ASP A 119 25.72 -9.27 4.66
CA ASP A 119 25.07 -9.40 5.96
C ASP A 119 23.66 -8.76 5.91
N PHE A 120 23.14 -8.53 4.71
CA PHE A 120 21.71 -8.61 4.46
C PHE A 120 21.35 -10.09 4.55
N PRO A 121 20.44 -10.53 5.44
CA PRO A 121 19.94 -11.89 5.37
C PRO A 121 19.48 -12.12 3.94
N ARG A 122 20.24 -12.94 3.22
CA ARG A 122 19.88 -13.45 1.90
C ARG A 122 18.65 -14.27 2.17
N ALA A 123 17.49 -13.61 2.12
CA ALA A 123 16.24 -14.27 1.89
C ALA A 123 16.47 -14.99 0.57
N GLU A 124 16.74 -16.29 0.66
CA GLU A 124 16.51 -17.20 -0.44
C GLU A 124 15.20 -16.75 -1.11
N PRO A 125 15.15 -16.61 -2.44
CA PRO A 125 13.87 -16.34 -3.08
C PRO A 125 12.92 -17.40 -2.53
N PRO A 126 11.88 -17.00 -1.76
CA PRO A 126 11.00 -17.98 -1.16
C PRO A 126 10.49 -18.79 -2.35
N SER A 127 10.77 -20.09 -2.29
CA SER A 127 10.12 -21.06 -3.16
C SER A 127 8.65 -20.65 -3.24
N ALA A 128 8.12 -20.56 -4.47
CA ALA A 128 6.80 -20.05 -4.81
C ALA A 128 5.82 -20.13 -3.62
N PRO A 129 5.18 -19.01 -3.25
CA PRO A 129 4.64 -18.80 -1.91
C PRO A 129 3.75 -19.96 -1.52
N GLN A 130 4.19 -20.72 -0.52
CA GLN A 130 3.29 -21.39 0.40
C GLN A 130 2.62 -20.29 1.25
N GLY A 131 1.93 -19.35 0.60
CA GLY A 131 1.43 -18.09 1.17
C GLY A 131 0.24 -18.27 2.13
N ARG A 132 0.06 -19.49 2.64
CA ARG A 132 -1.00 -19.87 3.57
C ARG A 132 -0.48 -19.74 5.00
N GLU A 133 0.51 -20.56 5.38
CA GLU A 133 1.13 -20.49 6.72
C GLU A 133 1.96 -19.20 6.96
N THR A 134 2.40 -18.52 5.90
CA THR A 134 3.22 -17.31 6.00
C THR A 134 2.45 -16.10 6.56
N ALA A 135 1.18 -15.92 6.16
CA ALA A 135 0.42 -14.73 6.55
C ALA A 135 0.00 -14.75 8.03
N THR A 136 -0.41 -15.93 8.52
CA THR A 136 -0.76 -16.14 9.93
C THR A 136 0.47 -16.07 10.83
N MET A 137 1.61 -16.62 10.40
CA MET A 137 2.88 -16.52 11.13
C MET A 137 3.34 -15.07 11.27
N HIS A 138 3.34 -14.30 10.18
CA HIS A 138 3.72 -12.88 10.24
C HIS A 138 2.78 -12.02 11.09
N LEU A 139 1.47 -12.30 11.05
CA LEU A 139 0.52 -11.60 11.90
C LEU A 139 0.72 -11.97 13.38
N SER A 140 1.00 -13.24 13.68
CA SER A 140 1.35 -13.70 15.03
C SER A 140 2.61 -13.02 15.55
N ASP A 141 3.66 -12.95 14.74
CA ASP A 141 4.92 -12.26 15.09
C ASP A 141 4.71 -10.77 15.32
N PHE A 142 3.92 -10.11 14.46
CA PHE A 142 3.56 -8.72 14.62
C PHE A 142 2.80 -8.47 15.93
N LEU A 143 1.76 -9.27 16.21
CA LEU A 143 0.97 -9.14 17.44
C LEU A 143 1.82 -9.36 18.69
N ASN A 144 2.76 -10.31 18.64
CA ASN A 144 3.74 -10.54 19.71
C ASN A 144 4.67 -9.32 19.88
N SER A 145 5.14 -8.72 18.78
CA SER A 145 6.09 -7.59 18.82
C SER A 145 5.51 -6.33 19.45
N ILE A 146 4.20 -6.13 19.33
CA ILE A 146 3.48 -4.98 19.92
C ILE A 146 2.86 -5.29 21.28
N GLY A 147 3.13 -6.49 21.84
CA GLY A 147 2.79 -6.86 23.21
C GLY A 147 1.47 -7.62 23.42
N PHE A 148 0.81 -8.09 22.35
CA PHE A 148 -0.37 -8.96 22.46
C PHE A 148 0.07 -10.42 22.31
N THR A 149 0.57 -11.02 23.39
CA THR A 149 1.03 -12.43 23.40
C THR A 149 -0.13 -13.43 23.33
N ASP A 150 0.18 -14.71 23.11
CA ASP A 150 -0.81 -15.79 23.20
C ASP A 150 -1.48 -15.78 24.58
N GLY A 151 -2.81 -15.69 24.59
CA GLY A 151 -3.63 -15.55 25.80
C GLY A 151 -4.25 -14.16 26.02
N ASP A 152 -3.89 -13.13 25.25
CA ASP A 152 -4.58 -11.84 25.31
C ASP A 152 -5.96 -11.91 24.64
N VAL A 153 -7.01 -11.56 25.38
CA VAL A 153 -8.41 -11.51 24.91
C VAL A 153 -8.59 -10.57 23.71
N ARG A 154 -7.69 -9.58 23.54
CA ARG A 154 -7.75 -8.59 22.45
C ARG A 154 -7.15 -9.11 21.15
N ARG A 155 -6.30 -10.14 21.21
CA ARG A 155 -5.64 -10.77 20.05
C ARG A 155 -6.65 -11.27 18.99
N PRO A 156 -7.71 -12.02 19.33
CA PRO A 156 -8.73 -12.46 18.35
C PRO A 156 -9.50 -11.28 17.74
N MET A 157 -9.83 -10.25 18.53
CA MET A 157 -10.58 -9.08 18.02
C MET A 157 -9.77 -8.30 16.98
N LEU A 158 -8.48 -8.10 17.23
CA LEU A 158 -7.58 -7.42 16.29
C LEU A 158 -7.36 -8.23 15.02
N ALA A 159 -7.17 -9.55 15.15
CA ALA A 159 -7.05 -10.44 14.00
C ALA A 159 -8.34 -10.41 13.13
N ALA A 160 -9.52 -10.38 13.74
CA ALA A 160 -10.80 -10.26 13.04
C ALA A 160 -10.97 -8.92 12.32
N GLN A 161 -10.53 -7.81 12.90
CA GLN A 161 -10.55 -6.50 12.25
C GLN A 161 -9.62 -6.45 11.03
N ILE A 162 -8.41 -7.00 11.16
CA ILE A 162 -7.44 -7.08 10.06
C ILE A 162 -7.98 -7.99 8.95
N ALA A 163 -8.58 -9.14 9.28
CA ALA A 163 -9.25 -10.00 8.33
C ALA A 163 -10.39 -9.28 7.59
N GLY A 164 -11.17 -8.45 8.30
CA GLY A 164 -12.22 -7.59 7.70
C GLY A 164 -11.67 -6.65 6.63
N LEU A 165 -10.58 -5.94 6.93
CA LEU A 165 -9.93 -5.03 5.96
C LEU A 165 -9.34 -5.77 4.76
N ILE A 166 -8.80 -6.97 4.96
CA ILE A 166 -8.26 -7.81 3.87
C ILE A 166 -9.40 -8.30 2.95
N LYS A 167 -10.59 -8.54 3.51
CA LYS A 167 -11.79 -8.94 2.78
C LYS A 167 -12.29 -7.82 1.86
N GLU A 168 -12.24 -6.56 2.31
CA GLU A 168 -12.60 -5.38 1.51
C GLU A 168 -11.68 -5.18 0.29
N GLN A 169 -10.46 -5.71 0.35
CA GLN A 169 -9.48 -5.67 -0.75
C GLN A 169 -9.57 -6.90 -1.69
N ASN A 170 -10.68 -7.65 -1.66
CA ASN A 170 -10.91 -8.87 -2.45
C ASN A 170 -9.93 -10.02 -2.19
N ARG A 171 -9.26 -10.05 -1.02
CA ARG A 171 -8.32 -11.13 -0.63
C ARG A 171 -8.95 -12.12 0.35
N HIS A 172 -10.05 -12.74 -0.06
CA HIS A 172 -10.91 -13.57 0.80
C HIS A 172 -10.19 -14.78 1.42
N GLU A 173 -9.32 -15.48 0.67
CA GLU A 173 -8.61 -16.69 1.14
C GLU A 173 -7.75 -16.39 2.38
N THR A 174 -7.01 -15.27 2.36
CA THR A 174 -6.13 -14.86 3.47
C THR A 174 -6.93 -14.37 4.69
N ALA A 175 -8.06 -13.69 4.47
CA ALA A 175 -8.93 -13.21 5.55
C ALA A 175 -9.56 -14.36 6.35
N GLU A 176 -10.07 -15.39 5.65
CA GLU A 176 -10.65 -16.56 6.30
C GLU A 176 -9.62 -17.38 7.08
N GLU A 177 -8.38 -17.43 6.61
CA GLU A 177 -7.30 -18.15 7.27
C GLU A 177 -6.88 -17.47 8.58
N ILE A 178 -6.70 -16.15 8.55
CA ILE A 178 -6.47 -15.34 9.77
C ILE A 178 -7.63 -15.54 10.74
N GLN A 179 -8.87 -15.55 10.26
CA GLN A 179 -10.01 -15.79 11.11
C GLN A 179 -9.97 -17.19 11.75
N ARG A 180 -9.72 -18.25 10.98
CA ARG A 180 -9.65 -19.62 11.52
C ARG A 180 -8.51 -19.85 12.52
N HIS A 181 -7.38 -19.16 12.37
CA HIS A 181 -6.22 -19.35 13.25
C HIS A 181 -6.37 -18.63 14.59
N PHE A 182 -6.99 -17.45 14.58
CA PHE A 182 -7.09 -16.59 15.76
C PHE A 182 -8.46 -16.63 16.45
N ASP A 183 -9.50 -17.18 15.81
CA ASP A 183 -10.79 -17.40 16.46
C ASP A 183 -10.67 -18.60 17.42
N PRO A 184 -10.91 -18.42 18.73
CA PRO A 184 -10.89 -19.54 19.65
C PRO A 184 -11.98 -20.55 19.25
N PRO A 185 -11.71 -21.88 19.28
CA PRO A 185 -12.79 -22.85 19.13
C PRO A 185 -13.80 -22.55 20.24
N ALA A 186 -15.03 -22.23 19.84
CA ALA A 186 -16.15 -22.09 20.77
C ALA A 186 -16.10 -23.28 21.72
N SER A 187 -15.71 -23.02 22.97
CA SER A 187 -15.74 -24.02 24.02
C SER A 187 -17.23 -24.25 24.28
N LEU A 188 -17.82 -25.18 23.53
CA LEU A 188 -19.01 -25.89 23.95
C LEU A 188 -18.58 -26.68 25.18
N THR A 189 -18.54 -26.02 26.33
CA THR A 189 -18.62 -26.71 27.60
C THR A 189 -20.02 -27.33 27.63
N PRO A 190 -20.16 -28.66 27.75
CA PRO A 190 -21.42 -29.26 28.12
C PRO A 190 -21.82 -28.64 29.46
N ASP A 191 -23.09 -28.29 29.56
CA ASP A 191 -23.77 -27.85 30.76
C ASP A 191 -23.60 -28.95 31.84
N ASP A 192 -22.62 -28.80 32.73
CA ASP A 192 -22.49 -29.64 33.92
C ASP A 192 -23.07 -28.86 35.10
N ASP A 193 -24.28 -29.29 35.46
CA ASP A 193 -24.97 -29.18 36.75
C ASP A 193 -24.19 -28.46 37.88
N GLU A 194 -24.64 -27.26 38.24
CA GLU A 194 -24.53 -26.80 39.63
C GLU A 194 -25.93 -26.54 40.19
N ALA A 195 -26.41 -27.54 40.93
CA ALA A 195 -27.61 -27.48 41.74
C ALA A 195 -27.57 -26.31 42.74
N PRO A 196 -28.71 -25.67 43.05
CA PRO A 196 -28.73 -24.50 43.92
C PRO A 196 -28.55 -24.88 45.39
N ALA A 197 -27.44 -24.44 45.99
CA ALA A 197 -27.32 -24.37 47.44
C ALA A 197 -28.05 -23.11 47.95
N SER A 198 -29.30 -23.27 48.41
CA SER A 198 -29.94 -22.30 49.30
C SER A 198 -31.00 -22.96 50.16
N GLY A 199 -30.75 -22.99 51.47
CA GLY A 199 -31.69 -23.48 52.47
C GLY A 199 -31.08 -23.51 53.86
N SER A 200 -30.78 -22.35 54.45
CA SER A 200 -30.66 -22.25 55.91
C SER A 200 -32.06 -22.10 56.52
N PRO A 201 -32.41 -22.83 57.59
CA PRO A 201 -33.68 -22.65 58.27
C PRO A 201 -33.56 -21.54 59.32
N LEU A 202 -34.53 -20.64 59.36
CA LEU A 202 -34.76 -19.74 60.48
C LEU A 202 -36.27 -19.56 60.69
N THR A 203 -36.90 -20.48 61.43
CA THR A 203 -37.91 -20.19 62.47
C THR A 203 -38.21 -21.45 63.27
#